data_AF-A0A2G5TAB0-F1
#
_entry.id   AF-A0A2G5TAB0-F1
#
_cell.length_a   1.000
_cell.length_b   1.000
_cell.length_c   1.000
_cell.angle_alpha   90.00
_cell.angle_beta   90.00
_cell.angle_gamma   90.00
#
_symmetry.space_group_name_H-M   'P 1'
#
loop_
_entity.id
_entity.type
_entity.pdbx_description
1 polymer ?
#
loop_
_entity_poly.entity_id
_entity_poly.type
_entity_poly.pdbx_seq_one_letter_code
_entity_poly.pdbx_strand_id
1 'polypeptide(L)'
;MLSFKIGTNVVDASNVYEVKKILLNNIKIVDKQLKDQNVLRNVTKAAILFKRNDSDNTCYMLTKTFEETLEKILSLRDELRVMHRHLDNISRLEINLHIVRVGIEAVELGRIAEPASDFNISDLNKTFWGTF
;
A
#
# COMPACT_ATOMS: atom_id res chain seq x y z
N MET A 1 -4.20 -12.71 -19.28
CA MET A 1 -3.17 -11.96 -18.53
C MET A 1 -3.88 -10.77 -17.88
N LEU A 2 -4.18 -10.83 -16.58
CA LEU A 2 -4.93 -9.79 -15.88
C LEU A 2 -3.99 -8.63 -15.53
N SER A 3 -4.09 -7.51 -16.23
CA SER A 3 -3.34 -6.29 -15.92
C SER A 3 -3.99 -5.58 -14.74
N PHE A 4 -3.36 -5.59 -13.57
CA PHE A 4 -3.76 -4.75 -12.46
C PHE A 4 -3.23 -3.33 -12.68
N LYS A 5 -4.13 -2.38 -12.95
CA LYS A 5 -3.79 -0.95 -12.99
C LYS A 5 -4.16 -0.33 -11.65
N ILE A 6 -3.14 0.18 -10.96
CA ILE A 6 -3.29 0.91 -9.71
C ILE A 6 -4.10 2.18 -9.99
N GLY A 7 -5.28 2.31 -9.37
CA GLY A 7 -6.18 3.47 -9.51
C GLY A 7 -7.47 3.25 -10.30
N THR A 8 -7.64 2.14 -11.03
CA THR A 8 -8.84 1.90 -11.87
C THR A 8 -9.64 0.65 -11.50
N ASN A 9 -9.08 -0.22 -10.66
CA ASN A 9 -9.71 -1.50 -10.33
C ASN A 9 -10.44 -1.37 -8.98
N VAL A 10 -11.76 -1.52 -9.01
CA VAL A 10 -12.57 -1.64 -7.80
C VAL A 10 -12.24 -2.97 -7.12
N VAL A 11 -11.85 -2.90 -5.85
CA VAL A 11 -11.55 -4.09 -5.04
C VAL A 11 -12.77 -4.39 -4.17
N ASP A 12 -13.27 -5.62 -4.27
CA ASP A 12 -14.42 -6.10 -3.52
C ASP A 12 -14.14 -7.51 -2.96
N ALA A 13 -15.13 -8.10 -2.28
CA ALA A 13 -15.00 -9.40 -1.65
C ALA A 13 -14.63 -10.54 -2.62
N SER A 14 -15.00 -10.42 -3.90
CA SER A 14 -14.76 -11.47 -4.90
C SER A 14 -13.31 -11.50 -5.41
N ASN A 15 -12.61 -10.37 -5.36
CA ASN A 15 -11.29 -10.22 -5.98
C ASN A 15 -10.18 -9.80 -5.00
N VAL A 16 -10.51 -9.51 -3.73
CA VAL A 16 -9.56 -8.99 -2.72
C VAL A 16 -8.29 -9.84 -2.56
N TYR A 17 -8.42 -11.17 -2.57
CA TYR A 17 -7.29 -12.08 -2.40
C TYR A 17 -6.31 -12.03 -3.57
N GLU A 18 -6.81 -12.10 -4.80
CA GLU A 18 -5.99 -12.06 -6.00
C GLU A 18 -5.33 -10.69 -6.17
N VAL A 19 -6.07 -9.61 -5.91
CA VAL A 19 -5.51 -8.25 -5.95
C VAL A 19 -4.39 -8.09 -4.92
N LYS A 20 -4.59 -8.55 -3.68
CA LYS A 20 -3.55 -8.51 -2.63
C LYS A 20 -2.29 -9.25 -3.05
N LYS A 21 -2.44 -10.45 -3.62
CA LYS A 21 -1.32 -11.26 -4.10
C LYS A 21 -0.53 -10.56 -5.21
N ILE A 22 -1.22 -10.00 -6.20
CA ILE A 22 -0.59 -9.23 -7.30
C ILE A 22 0.13 -8.01 -6.73
N LEU A 23 -0.51 -7.26 -5.83
CA LEU A 23 0.05 -6.07 -5.20
C LEU A 23 1.34 -6.40 -4.42
N LEU A 24 1.34 -7.46 -3.62
CA LEU A 24 2.52 -7.92 -2.89
C LEU A 24 3.67 -8.33 -3.84
N ASN A 25 3.33 -8.94 -4.98
CA ASN A 25 4.34 -9.28 -5.98
C ASN A 25 4.94 -8.02 -6.63
N ASN A 26 4.10 -7.04 -6.98
CA ASN A 26 4.56 -5.77 -7.55
C ASN A 26 5.43 -4.99 -6.57
N ILE A 27 5.06 -4.95 -5.28
CA ILE A 27 5.89 -4.34 -4.22
C ILE A 27 7.30 -4.97 -4.21
N LYS A 28 7.40 -6.30 -4.27
CA LYS A 28 8.70 -6.99 -4.32
C LYS A 28 9.52 -6.61 -5.56
N ILE A 29 8.87 -6.48 -6.71
CA ILE A 29 9.53 -6.10 -7.97
C ILE A 29 10.08 -4.67 -7.87
N VAL A 30 9.25 -3.72 -7.42
CA VAL A 30 9.64 -2.31 -7.32
C VAL A 30 10.70 -2.11 -6.24
N ASP A 31 10.63 -2.82 -5.10
CA ASP A 31 11.67 -2.80 -4.06
C ASP A 31 13.02 -3.33 -4.58
N LYS A 32 13.00 -4.38 -5.41
CA LYS A 32 14.21 -4.87 -6.07
C LYS A 32 14.78 -3.82 -7.02
N GLN A 33 13.95 -3.23 -7.88
CA GLN A 33 14.38 -2.16 -8.79
C GLN A 33 14.96 -0.97 -8.03
N LEU A 34 14.35 -0.59 -6.90
CA LEU A 34 14.85 0.49 -6.05
C LEU A 34 16.23 0.18 -5.49
N LYS A 35 16.49 -1.05 -5.06
CA LYS A 35 17.83 -1.49 -4.62
C LYS A 35 18.84 -1.38 -5.75
N ASP A 36 18.49 -1.87 -6.94
CA ASP A 36 19.37 -1.82 -8.11
C ASP A 36 19.71 -0.37 -8.49
N GLN A 37 18.73 0.55 -8.48
CA GLN A 37 18.96 1.97 -8.74
C GLN A 37 19.82 2.65 -7.66
N ASN A 38 19.67 2.27 -6.38
CA ASN A 38 20.54 2.79 -5.32
C ASN A 38 22.00 2.34 -5.49
N VAL A 39 22.23 1.10 -5.94
CA VAL A 39 23.56 0.61 -6.29
C VAL A 39 24.13 1.42 -7.45
N LEU A 40 23.36 1.60 -8.53
CA LEU A 40 23.77 2.41 -9.67
C LEU A 40 24.14 3.84 -9.25
N ARG A 41 23.30 4.49 -8.42
CA ARG A 41 23.58 5.82 -7.87
C ARG A 41 24.94 5.87 -7.17
N ASN A 42 25.24 4.89 -6.32
CA ASN A 42 26.49 4.84 -5.57
C ASN A 42 27.71 4.63 -6.48
N VAL A 43 27.59 3.75 -7.47
CA VAL A 43 28.64 3.50 -8.46
C VAL A 43 28.90 4.74 -9.32
N THR A 44 27.84 5.37 -9.84
CA THR A 44 27.96 6.59 -10.65
C THR A 44 28.56 7.74 -9.82
N LYS A 45 28.15 7.89 -8.56
CA LYS A 45 28.75 8.87 -7.64
C LYS A 45 30.26 8.64 -7.47
N ALA A 46 30.67 7.40 -7.25
CA ALA A 46 32.10 7.07 -7.13
C ALA A 46 32.87 7.37 -8.43
N ALA A 47 32.28 7.05 -9.58
CA ALA A 47 32.88 7.32 -10.89
C ALA A 47 33.07 8.84 -11.14
N ILE A 48 32.07 9.66 -10.79
CA ILE A 48 32.17 11.13 -10.87
C ILE A 48 33.32 11.65 -9.99
N LEU A 49 33.41 11.16 -8.76
CA LEU A 49 34.46 11.58 -7.82
C LEU A 49 35.86 11.18 -8.31
N PHE A 50 36.00 10.02 -8.94
CA PHE A 50 37.27 9.53 -9.48
C PHE A 50 37.71 10.29 -10.73
N LYS A 51 36.77 10.63 -11.63
CA LYS A 51 37.03 11.30 -12.91
C LYS A 51 36.96 12.83 -12.86
N ARG A 52 36.99 13.42 -11.66
CA ARG A 52 36.80 14.87 -11.46
C ARG A 52 37.83 15.75 -12.18
N ASN A 53 38.96 15.17 -12.62
CA ASN A 53 40.05 15.86 -13.32
C ASN A 53 40.14 15.51 -14.82
N ASP A 54 39.30 14.61 -15.35
CA ASP A 54 39.28 14.21 -16.77
C ASP A 54 38.26 15.04 -17.56
N SER A 55 38.59 15.37 -18.81
CA SER A 55 37.88 16.25 -19.74
C SER A 55 36.34 16.21 -19.66
N ASP A 56 35.72 17.40 -19.70
CA ASP A 56 34.34 17.74 -19.37
C ASP A 56 33.24 16.78 -19.85
N ASN A 57 33.37 16.15 -21.03
CA ASN A 57 32.28 15.36 -21.62
C ASN A 57 31.96 14.08 -20.83
N THR A 58 32.98 13.39 -20.29
CA THR A 58 32.74 12.14 -19.51
C THR A 58 32.11 12.45 -18.15
N CYS A 59 32.60 13.50 -17.48
CA CYS A 59 32.07 13.95 -16.20
C CYS A 59 30.62 14.45 -16.35
N TYR A 60 30.32 15.17 -17.43
CA TYR A 60 28.97 15.60 -17.78
C TYR A 60 28.01 14.42 -17.97
N MET A 61 28.38 13.42 -18.78
CA MET A 61 27.52 12.24 -19.02
C MET A 61 27.26 11.43 -17.74
N LEU A 62 28.26 11.31 -16.86
CA LEU A 62 28.08 10.64 -15.56
C LEU A 62 27.15 11.43 -14.63
N THR A 63 27.27 12.77 -14.62
CA THR A 63 26.41 13.66 -13.83
C THR A 63 24.96 13.55 -14.30
N LYS A 64 24.72 13.60 -15.61
CA LYS A 64 23.39 13.39 -16.18
C LYS A 64 22.81 12.02 -15.81
N THR A 65 23.60 10.95 -15.94
CA THR A 65 23.19 9.60 -15.53
C THR A 65 22.83 9.53 -14.04
N PHE A 66 23.57 10.25 -13.19
CA PHE A 66 23.30 10.33 -11.76
C PHE A 66 21.96 11.03 -11.47
N GLU A 67 21.68 12.15 -12.14
CA GLU A 67 20.40 12.88 -12.03
C GLU A 67 19.21 12.01 -12.48
N GLU A 68 19.30 11.38 -13.64
CA GLU A 68 18.27 10.45 -14.14
C GLU A 68 18.03 9.28 -13.17
N THR A 69 19.09 8.78 -12.53
CA THR A 69 18.99 7.73 -11.51
C THR A 69 18.25 8.23 -10.26
N LEU A 70 18.51 9.47 -9.83
CA LEU A 70 17.81 10.07 -8.69
C LEU A 70 16.33 10.25 -8.95
N GLU A 71 15.96 10.77 -10.14
CA GLU A 71 14.56 10.90 -10.54
C GLU A 71 13.85 9.55 -10.55
N LYS A 72 14.51 8.52 -11.08
CA LYS A 72 13.97 7.15 -11.08
C LYS A 72 13.80 6.59 -9.68
N ILE A 73 14.74 6.82 -8.77
CA ILE A 73 14.63 6.44 -7.36
C ILE A 73 13.42 7.10 -6.70
N LEU A 74 13.20 8.40 -6.95
CA LEU A 74 12.06 9.14 -6.40
C LEU A 74 10.75 8.56 -6.91
N SER A 75 10.64 8.34 -8.23
CA SER A 75 9.46 7.73 -8.86
C SER A 75 9.13 6.35 -8.27
N LEU A 76 10.13 5.46 -8.13
CA LEU A 76 9.94 4.13 -7.54
C LEU A 76 9.50 4.19 -6.07
N ARG A 77 10.00 5.17 -5.30
CA ARG A 77 9.58 5.37 -3.90
C ARG A 77 8.13 5.83 -3.80
N ASP A 78 7.71 6.72 -4.68
CA ASP A 78 6.32 7.16 -4.74
C ASP A 78 5.39 6.02 -5.14
N GLU A 79 5.80 5.18 -6.10
CA GLU A 79 5.06 3.99 -6.50
C GLU A 79 4.89 3.00 -5.32
N LEU A 80 5.97 2.73 -4.57
CA LEU A 80 5.90 1.91 -3.34
C LEU A 80 4.94 2.50 -2.31
N ARG A 81 5.00 3.82 -2.09
CA ARG A 81 4.10 4.50 -1.14
C ARG A 81 2.63 4.32 -1.54
N VAL A 82 2.32 4.45 -2.82
CA VAL A 82 0.96 4.24 -3.34
C VAL A 82 0.54 2.78 -3.15
N MET A 83 1.41 1.83 -3.50
CA MET A 83 1.12 0.40 -3.31
C MET A 83 0.89 0.02 -1.85
N HIS A 84 1.69 0.55 -0.91
CA HIS A 84 1.48 0.32 0.52
C HIS A 84 0.13 0.87 1.01
N ARG A 85 -0.27 2.06 0.54
CA ARG A 85 -1.60 2.60 0.85
C ARG A 85 -2.73 1.69 0.35
N HIS A 86 -2.58 1.11 -0.83
CA HIS A 86 -3.56 0.14 -1.34
C HIS A 86 -3.60 -1.13 -0.50
N LEU A 87 -2.45 -1.60 -0.01
CA LEU A 87 -2.38 -2.75 0.89
C LEU A 87 -3.13 -2.48 2.20
N ASP A 88 -2.96 -1.29 2.78
CA ASP A 88 -3.68 -0.88 3.99
C ASP A 88 -5.20 -0.85 3.77
N ASN A 89 -5.64 -0.33 2.62
CA ASN A 89 -7.07 -0.31 2.26
C ASN A 89 -7.63 -1.72 2.09
N ILE A 90 -6.87 -2.63 1.49
CA ILE A 90 -7.24 -4.04 1.37
C ILE A 90 -7.38 -4.68 2.75
N SER A 91 -6.45 -4.43 3.66
CA SER A 91 -6.53 -4.97 5.03
C SER A 91 -7.76 -4.46 5.79
N ARG A 92 -8.14 -3.18 5.61
CA ARG A 92 -9.39 -2.64 6.18
C ARG A 92 -10.62 -3.33 5.59
N LEU A 93 -10.63 -3.58 4.28
CA LEU A 93 -11.72 -4.30 3.63
C LEU A 93 -11.84 -5.74 4.16
N GLU A 94 -10.72 -6.46 4.33
CA GLU A 94 -10.70 -7.81 4.90
C GLU A 94 -11.30 -7.85 6.32
N ILE A 95 -10.95 -6.87 7.17
CA ILE A 95 -11.51 -6.75 8.52
C ILE A 95 -13.02 -6.51 8.47
N ASN A 96 -13.48 -5.57 7.62
CA ASN A 96 -14.91 -5.26 7.50
C ASN A 96 -15.70 -6.47 6.99
N LEU A 97 -15.18 -7.21 6.01
CA LEU A 97 -15.81 -8.44 5.52
C LEU A 97 -15.91 -9.50 6.61
N HIS A 98 -14.88 -9.61 7.47
CA HIS A 98 -14.92 -10.52 8.61
C HIS A 98 -15.99 -10.11 9.64
N ILE A 99 -16.06 -8.83 10.01
CA ILE A 99 -17.09 -8.31 10.92
C ILE A 99 -18.49 -8.59 10.39
N VAL A 100 -18.75 -8.31 9.11
CA VAL A 100 -20.05 -8.57 8.47
C VAL A 100 -20.38 -10.06 8.52
N ARG A 101 -19.42 -10.93 8.21
CA ARG A 101 -19.62 -12.38 8.27
C ARG A 101 -20.00 -12.86 9.66
N VAL A 102 -19.27 -12.43 10.69
CA VAL A 102 -19.57 -12.77 12.09
C VAL A 102 -20.96 -12.23 12.49
N GLY A 103 -21.31 -11.03 12.05
CA GLY A 103 -22.63 -10.45 12.28
C GLY A 103 -23.77 -11.28 11.67
N ILE A 104 -23.60 -11.73 10.41
CA ILE A 104 -24.57 -12.62 9.74
C ILE A 104 -24.70 -13.94 10.51
N GLU A 105 -23.58 -14.59 10.84
CA GLU A 105 -23.57 -15.85 11.60
C GLU A 105 -24.28 -15.68 12.97
N ALA A 106 -24.12 -14.52 13.63
CA ALA A 106 -24.82 -14.24 14.89
C ALA A 106 -26.33 -14.05 14.72
N VAL A 107 -26.78 -13.42 13.62
CA VAL A 107 -28.20 -13.31 13.25
C VAL A 107 -28.78 -14.70 12.99
N GLU A 108 -28.11 -15.49 12.15
CA GLU A 108 -28.56 -16.84 11.74
C GLU A 108 -28.69 -17.80 12.92
N LEU A 109 -27.80 -17.68 13.91
CA LEU A 109 -27.83 -18.49 15.13
C LEU A 109 -28.82 -17.98 16.19
N GLY A 110 -29.62 -16.94 15.90
CA GLY A 110 -30.56 -16.33 16.84
C GLY A 110 -29.86 -15.72 18.07
N ARG A 111 -28.56 -15.44 17.98
CA ARG A 111 -27.74 -14.87 19.07
C ARG A 111 -27.87 -13.36 19.18
N ILE A 112 -28.39 -12.71 18.13
CA ILE A 112 -28.98 -11.39 18.27
C ILE A 112 -30.38 -11.65 18.79
N ALA A 113 -30.50 -11.63 20.12
CA ALA A 113 -31.79 -11.70 20.79
C ALA A 113 -32.73 -10.70 20.10
N GLU A 114 -33.96 -11.14 19.80
CA GLU A 114 -35.07 -10.22 19.57
C GLU A 114 -34.98 -9.07 20.58
N PRO A 115 -35.29 -7.82 20.21
CA PRO A 115 -35.33 -6.75 21.17
C PRO A 115 -36.27 -7.21 22.29
N ALA A 116 -35.69 -7.58 23.43
CA ALA A 116 -36.45 -7.96 24.60
C ALA A 116 -37.41 -6.80 24.82
N SER A 117 -38.71 -7.10 24.80
CA SER A 117 -39.83 -6.16 24.75
C SER A 117 -39.94 -5.24 25.97
N ASP A 118 -38.87 -5.08 26.76
CA ASP A 118 -38.78 -4.24 27.95
C ASP A 118 -37.46 -3.43 28.01
N PHE A 119 -36.90 -3.01 26.86
CA PHE A 119 -35.74 -2.12 26.85
C PHE A 119 -36.17 -0.65 26.99
N ASN A 120 -36.13 -0.14 28.21
CA ASN A 120 -36.43 1.25 28.52
C ASN A 120 -35.34 2.16 27.92
N ILE A 121 -35.72 3.03 26.98
CA ILE A 121 -34.82 3.90 26.18
C ILE A 121 -33.99 4.84 27.07
N SER A 122 -34.38 5.03 28.34
CA SER A 122 -33.63 5.82 29.32
C SER A 122 -32.24 5.27 29.66
N ASP A 123 -32.00 3.97 29.47
CA ASP A 123 -30.73 3.33 29.86
C ASP A 123 -29.68 3.29 28.73
N LEU A 124 -30.11 3.47 27.46
CA LEU A 124 -29.17 3.46 26.32
C LEU A 124 -28.34 4.75 26.21
N ASN A 125 -28.87 5.88 26.72
CA ASN A 125 -28.19 7.17 26.67
C ASN A 125 -27.00 7.29 27.62
N LYS A 126 -26.79 6.33 28.54
CA LYS A 126 -25.64 6.35 29.46
C LYS A 126 -24.43 5.58 28.95
N THR A 127 -24.60 4.65 28.02
CA THR A 127 -23.53 3.68 27.68
C THR A 127 -22.84 3.98 26.35
N PHE A 128 -23.45 4.75 25.45
CA PHE A 128 -22.90 4.98 24.10
C PHE A 128 -22.25 6.35 23.88
N TRP A 129 -22.46 7.33 24.77
CA TRP A 129 -21.93 8.70 24.63
C TRP A 129 -21.28 9.30 25.90
N GLY A 130 -20.82 8.48 26.85
CA GLY A 130 -19.95 8.94 27.95
C GLY A 130 -18.71 8.05 27.99
N THR A 131 -17.47 8.51 27.83
CA THR A 131 -16.87 9.81 28.14
C THR A 131 -15.75 10.13 27.13
N PHE A 132 -15.81 11.32 26.53
CA PHE A 132 -14.61 12.09 26.21
C PHE A 132 -14.15 12.83 27.46
#